data_AF-A0A932KZW0-F1
#
_entry.id   AF-A0A932KZW0-F1
#
_cell.length_a   1.000
_cell.length_b   1.000
_cell.length_c   1.000
_cell.angle_alpha   90.00
_cell.angle_beta   90.00
_cell.angle_gamma   90.00
#
_symmetry.space_group_name_H-M   'P 1'
#
loop_
_entity.id
_entity.type
_entity.pdbx_description
1 polymer ?
#
loop_
_entity_poly.entity_id
_entity_poly.type
_entity_poly.pdbx_seq_one_letter_code
_entity_poly.pdbx_strand_id
1 'polypeptide(L)'
;MIWLSLLYGGLLYIAVGALGVSELTKRLGAKAAAVVHIVTVAKDIREEAHHSLTRDEQQIQALNAQLATAIHELRDFGIANGLSLQDIQPIIDIYTLAPTISELLKKPTLPETEKTWAALEAKVMALQMDLAKLNASAEKHRAVVRASWSANPDIVEEAKRADISSAEVDVAASSANALHRLGFNVLFSLPSNILTLILALSMGALGSSLHITKMLLDGTETRQLSYYLIRPFQGMITALVVFVLLKAGQLTISSGDGDNLNIFFVSFASIAAGLLAEEAYRMIKKAGAGIIKTEDEDARWAFKLKGALEASGTDAITLAKGIGVSVAEVTSWINESQAVPPQQQHLIAAWLHLPERELFTAQSPDEAVSVPTVPAAA
;
A
#
# COMPACT_ATOMS: atom_id res chain seq x y z
N MET A 1 -2.39 -23.11 -3.15
CA MET A 1 -2.79 -22.65 -1.80
C MET A 1 -1.83 -21.59 -1.24
N ILE A 2 -0.53 -21.88 -1.07
CA ILE A 2 0.44 -20.91 -0.49
C ILE A 2 0.42 -19.54 -1.19
N TRP A 3 0.47 -19.52 -2.53
CA TRP A 3 0.47 -18.27 -3.29
C TRP A 3 -0.80 -17.42 -3.08
N LEU A 4 -1.96 -18.07 -2.91
CA LEU A 4 -3.24 -17.40 -2.69
C LEU A 4 -3.25 -16.77 -1.29
N SER A 5 -2.74 -17.47 -0.28
CA SER A 5 -2.58 -16.93 1.08
C SER A 5 -1.64 -15.73 1.11
N LEU A 6 -0.54 -15.75 0.36
CA LEU A 6 0.37 -14.61 0.24
C LEU A 6 -0.30 -13.42 -0.45
N LEU A 7 -1.07 -13.66 -1.51
CA LEU A 7 -1.84 -12.63 -2.19
C LEU A 7 -2.88 -11.99 -1.25
N TYR A 8 -3.64 -12.80 -0.51
CA TYR A 8 -4.59 -12.32 0.50
C TYR A 8 -3.90 -11.49 1.57
N GLY A 9 -2.78 -11.98 2.10
CA GLY A 9 -2.00 -11.27 3.12
C GLY A 9 -1.52 -9.91 2.59
N GLY A 10 -0.97 -9.87 1.38
CA GLY A 10 -0.50 -8.64 0.74
C GLY A 10 -1.62 -7.63 0.47
N LEU A 11 -2.74 -8.08 -0.10
CA LEU A 11 -3.90 -7.22 -0.38
C LEU A 11 -4.52 -6.67 0.90
N LEU A 12 -4.69 -7.52 1.92
CA LEU A 12 -5.26 -7.11 3.20
C LEU A 12 -4.33 -6.14 3.92
N TYR A 13 -3.02 -6.38 3.88
CA TYR A 13 -2.02 -5.47 4.43
C TYR A 13 -2.10 -4.08 3.76
N ILE A 14 -2.10 -4.00 2.43
CA ILE A 14 -2.25 -2.72 1.70
C ILE A 14 -3.58 -2.05 2.05
N ALA A 15 -4.68 -2.80 2.07
CA ALA A 15 -6.01 -2.29 2.38
C ALA A 15 -6.10 -1.71 3.80
N VAL A 16 -5.55 -2.40 4.80
CA VAL A 16 -5.51 -1.91 6.19
C VAL A 16 -4.67 -0.64 6.30
N GLY A 17 -3.52 -0.58 5.63
CA GLY A 17 -2.69 0.62 5.57
C GLY A 17 -3.43 1.81 4.94
N ALA A 18 -4.04 1.61 3.77
CA ALA A 18 -4.78 2.66 3.07
C ALA A 18 -6.00 3.13 3.88
N LEU A 19 -6.74 2.21 4.51
CA LEU A 19 -7.87 2.54 5.38
C LEU A 19 -7.42 3.33 6.62
N GLY A 20 -6.34 2.89 7.27
CA GLY A 20 -5.80 3.56 8.46
C GLY A 20 -5.36 5.00 8.19
N VAL A 21 -4.59 5.20 7.10
CA VAL A 21 -4.15 6.55 6.72
C VAL A 21 -5.34 7.40 6.23
N SER A 22 -6.29 6.81 5.52
CA SER A 22 -7.46 7.58 5.06
C SER A 22 -8.38 7.98 6.20
N GLU A 23 -8.59 7.13 7.21
CA GLU A 23 -9.38 7.48 8.41
C GLU A 23 -8.68 8.56 9.21
N LEU A 24 -7.35 8.49 9.35
CA LEU A 24 -6.55 9.54 9.97
C LEU A 24 -6.71 10.87 9.22
N THR A 25 -6.60 10.84 7.89
CA THR A 25 -6.75 12.02 7.04
C THR A 25 -8.16 12.61 7.13
N LYS A 26 -9.19 11.75 7.18
CA LYS A 26 -10.59 12.16 7.31
C LYS A 26 -10.87 12.83 8.66
N ARG A 27 -10.35 12.27 9.76
CA ARG A 27 -10.51 12.83 11.11
C ARG A 27 -9.84 14.19 11.24
N LEU A 28 -8.66 14.33 10.64
CA LEU A 28 -7.87 15.55 10.73
C LEU A 28 -8.29 16.61 9.69
N GLY A 29 -8.96 16.20 8.60
CA GLY A 29 -9.41 17.09 7.54
C GLY A 29 -8.25 17.91 6.95
N ALA A 30 -8.44 19.22 6.84
CA ALA A 30 -7.40 20.15 6.36
C ALA A 30 -6.14 20.17 7.26
N LYS A 31 -6.25 19.72 8.51
CA LYS A 31 -5.13 19.70 9.48
C LYS A 31 -4.22 18.48 9.31
N ALA A 32 -4.56 17.52 8.45
CA ALA A 32 -3.79 16.30 8.25
C ALA A 32 -2.32 16.57 7.88
N ALA A 33 -2.07 17.53 6.99
CA ALA A 33 -0.71 17.90 6.59
C ALA A 33 0.11 18.48 7.76
N ALA A 34 -0.52 19.33 8.58
CA ALA A 34 0.12 19.90 9.77
C ALA A 34 0.44 18.82 10.81
N VAL A 35 -0.47 17.86 11.02
CA VAL A 35 -0.21 16.73 11.91
C VAL A 35 0.92 15.84 11.40
N VAL A 36 0.93 15.50 10.12
CA VAL A 36 2.03 14.70 9.54
C VAL A 36 3.36 15.43 9.73
N HIS A 37 3.39 16.74 9.50
CA HIS A 37 4.57 17.56 9.76
C HIS A 37 4.99 17.55 11.23
N ILE A 38 4.05 17.80 12.16
CA ILE A 38 4.30 17.74 13.62
C ILE A 38 4.85 16.37 14.01
N VAL A 39 4.29 15.30 13.45
CA VAL A 39 4.73 13.94 13.73
C VAL A 39 6.14 13.69 13.21
N THR A 40 6.48 14.19 12.02
CA THR A 40 7.84 14.09 11.47
C THR A 40 8.83 14.86 12.33
N VAL A 41 8.55 16.13 12.69
CA VAL A 41 9.41 16.94 13.55
C VAL A 41 9.63 16.27 14.91
N ALA A 42 8.55 15.77 15.52
CA ALA A 42 8.62 15.08 16.79
C ALA A 42 9.44 13.78 16.72
N LYS A 43 9.34 13.06 15.60
CA LYS A 43 10.16 11.87 15.34
C LYS A 43 11.64 12.25 15.27
N ASP A 44 11.98 13.29 14.52
CA ASP A 44 13.36 13.77 14.36
C ASP A 44 13.96 14.17 15.72
N ILE A 45 13.21 14.93 16.54
CA ILE A 45 13.61 15.30 17.91
C ILE A 45 13.88 14.06 18.76
N ARG A 46 13.02 13.03 18.67
CA ARG A 46 13.17 11.82 19.46
C ARG A 46 14.33 10.95 18.98
N GLU A 47 14.58 10.89 17.68
CA GLU A 47 15.75 10.22 17.10
C GLU A 47 17.04 10.92 17.52
N GLU A 48 17.10 12.25 17.45
CA GLU A 48 18.24 13.04 17.93
C GLU A 48 18.48 12.85 19.44
N ALA A 49 17.42 12.87 20.25
CA ALA A 49 17.51 12.59 21.69
C ALA A 49 17.99 11.17 21.98
N HIS A 50 17.57 10.18 21.17
CA HIS A 50 18.03 8.79 21.32
C HIS A 50 19.50 8.62 20.95
N HIS A 51 19.96 9.27 19.87
CA HIS A 51 21.37 9.28 19.50
C HIS A 51 22.24 9.98 20.54
N SER A 52 21.77 11.11 21.06
CA SER A 52 22.47 11.85 22.13
C SER A 52 22.50 11.05 23.43
N LEU A 53 21.40 10.39 23.80
CA LEU A 53 21.37 9.48 24.95
C LEU A 53 22.36 8.32 24.80
N THR A 54 22.42 7.70 23.62
CA THR A 54 23.36 6.59 23.35
C THR A 54 24.81 7.06 23.50
N ARG A 55 25.12 8.27 23.02
CA ARG A 55 26.44 8.89 23.17
C ARG A 55 26.76 9.19 24.62
N ASP A 56 25.82 9.79 25.36
CA ASP A 56 25.98 10.11 26.76
C ASP A 56 26.20 8.83 27.58
N GLU A 57 25.47 7.74 27.31
CA GLU A 57 25.63 6.45 27.99
C GLU A 57 27.00 5.82 27.72
N GLN A 58 27.50 5.88 26.48
CA GLN A 58 28.86 5.44 26.15
C GLN A 58 29.93 6.27 26.88
N GLN A 59 29.74 7.60 26.96
CA GLN A 59 30.66 8.48 27.67
C GLN A 59 30.61 8.26 29.19
N ILE A 60 29.43 8.02 29.77
CA ILE A 60 29.28 7.65 31.20
C ILE A 60 30.04 6.36 31.46
N GLN A 61 29.92 5.35 30.59
CA GLN A 61 30.65 4.09 30.73
C GLN A 61 32.17 4.30 30.67
N ALA A 62 32.65 5.13 29.73
CA ALA A 62 34.06 5.46 29.61
C ALA A 62 34.60 6.22 30.84
N LEU A 63 33.86 7.23 31.33
CA LEU A 63 34.22 7.99 32.53
C LEU A 63 34.20 7.11 33.78
N ASN A 64 33.24 6.21 33.92
CA ASN A 64 33.22 5.23 35.01
C ASN A 64 34.45 4.32 34.98
N ALA A 65 34.89 3.87 33.81
CA ALA A 65 36.11 3.08 33.69
C ALA A 65 37.35 3.89 34.11
N GLN A 66 37.46 5.15 33.68
CA GLN A 66 38.55 6.05 34.08
C GLN A 66 38.53 6.35 35.58
N LEU A 67 37.34 6.56 36.15
CA LEU A 67 37.14 6.78 37.58
C LEU A 67 37.57 5.55 38.37
N ALA A 68 37.18 4.35 37.94
CA ALA A 68 37.62 3.10 38.55
C ALA A 68 39.15 2.95 38.51
N THR A 69 39.79 3.26 37.38
CA THR A 69 41.26 3.28 37.28
C THR A 69 41.88 4.30 38.23
N ALA A 70 41.36 5.53 38.30
CA ALA A 70 41.87 6.57 39.19
C ALA A 70 41.72 6.20 40.68
N ILE A 71 40.61 5.54 41.03
CA ILE A 71 40.37 4.99 42.38
C ILE A 71 41.38 3.89 42.70
N HIS A 72 41.67 3.00 41.74
CA HIS A 72 42.71 1.98 41.92
C HIS A 72 44.10 2.60 42.09
N GLU A 73 44.47 3.59 41.27
CA GLU A 73 45.72 4.36 41.41
C GLU A 73 45.84 5.00 42.80
N LEU A 74 44.76 5.63 43.27
CA LEU A 74 44.69 6.24 44.60
C LEU A 74 44.87 5.21 45.72
N ARG A 75 44.19 4.06 45.62
CA ARG A 75 44.29 2.96 46.58
C ARG A 75 45.72 2.41 46.65
N ASP A 76 46.29 2.11 45.49
CA ASP A 76 47.61 1.49 45.40
C ASP A 76 48.70 2.47 45.88
N PHE A 77 48.55 3.76 45.59
CA PHE A 77 49.39 4.82 46.15
C PHE A 77 49.24 4.94 47.68
N GLY A 78 48.01 4.84 48.21
CA GLY A 78 47.78 4.85 49.66
C GLY A 78 48.46 3.69 50.38
N ILE A 79 48.34 2.47 49.84
CA ILE A 79 48.99 1.28 50.38
C ILE A 79 50.52 1.44 50.35
N ALA A 80 51.07 1.94 49.24
CA ALA A 80 52.51 2.17 49.11
C ALA A 80 53.05 3.18 50.14
N ASN A 81 52.21 4.10 50.62
CA ASN A 81 52.55 5.09 51.65
C ASN A 81 52.16 4.66 53.08
N GLY A 82 51.84 3.39 53.29
CA GLY A 82 51.64 2.81 54.63
C GLY A 82 50.24 2.99 55.22
N LEU A 83 49.25 3.38 54.43
CA LEU A 83 47.84 3.32 54.85
C LEU A 83 47.32 1.88 54.73
N SER A 84 46.53 1.44 55.71
CA SER A 84 45.92 0.11 55.63
C SER A 84 44.76 0.11 54.65
N LEU A 85 44.51 -1.02 53.98
CA LEU A 85 43.36 -1.16 53.08
C LEU A 85 42.02 -0.86 53.81
N GLN A 86 41.93 -1.20 55.09
CA GLN A 86 40.74 -0.95 55.91
C GLN A 86 40.47 0.54 56.13
N ASP A 87 41.51 1.37 56.16
CA ASP A 87 41.37 2.83 56.33
C ASP A 87 40.97 3.52 55.02
N ILE A 88 41.40 2.97 53.88
CA ILE A 88 41.15 3.57 52.55
C ILE A 88 39.78 3.12 51.98
N GLN A 89 39.36 1.88 52.24
CA GLN A 89 38.17 1.29 51.65
C GLN A 89 36.87 2.11 51.87
N PRO A 90 36.58 2.65 53.07
CA PRO A 90 35.40 3.48 53.29
C PRO A 90 35.40 4.75 52.44
N ILE A 91 36.58 5.31 52.15
CA ILE A 91 36.72 6.52 51.35
C ILE A 91 36.46 6.22 49.86
N ILE A 92 36.92 5.04 49.42
CA ILE A 92 36.65 4.53 48.06
C ILE A 92 35.15 4.26 47.88
N ASP A 93 34.51 3.63 48.86
CA ASP A 93 33.13 3.17 48.75
C ASP A 93 32.10 4.31 48.77
N ILE A 94 32.35 5.38 49.53
CA ILE A 94 31.40 6.49 49.67
C ILE A 94 31.54 7.49 48.50
N TYR A 95 32.58 7.36 47.66
CA TYR A 95 32.89 8.29 46.56
C TYR A 95 33.00 9.77 47.02
N THR A 96 33.09 10.08 48.30
CA THR A 96 33.23 11.43 48.86
C THR A 96 34.63 11.59 49.47
N LEU A 97 35.62 11.73 48.60
CA LEU A 97 37.04 11.68 48.95
C LEU A 97 37.54 12.91 49.72
N ALA A 98 36.91 14.08 49.55
CA ALA A 98 37.48 15.37 49.95
C ALA A 98 37.74 15.54 51.46
N PRO A 99 36.73 15.34 52.35
CA PRO A 99 36.92 15.72 53.76
C PRO A 99 37.76 14.69 54.52
N THR A 100 37.63 13.43 54.14
CA THR A 100 38.13 12.28 54.91
C THR A 100 39.63 12.03 54.69
N ILE A 101 40.13 12.28 53.47
CA ILE A 101 41.56 12.09 53.14
C ILE A 101 42.42 13.11 53.87
N SER A 102 42.01 14.39 53.87
CA SER A 102 42.78 15.45 54.55
C SER A 102 42.86 15.23 56.06
N GLU A 103 41.90 14.53 56.65
CA GLU A 103 41.92 14.20 58.07
C GLU A 103 42.82 12.99 58.38
N LEU A 104 42.83 11.97 57.50
CA LEU A 104 43.72 10.80 57.60
C LEU A 104 45.20 11.13 57.33
N LEU A 105 45.46 12.14 56.49
CA LEU A 105 46.82 12.58 56.13
C LEU A 105 47.47 13.55 57.15
N LYS A 106 46.86 13.78 58.33
CA LYS A 106 47.46 14.63 59.40
C LYS A 106 48.80 14.10 59.97
N LYS A 107 49.38 13.02 59.43
CA LYS A 107 50.74 12.54 59.75
C LYS A 107 51.75 13.31 58.88
N PRO A 108 52.95 13.66 59.40
CA PRO A 108 53.95 14.39 58.62
C PRO A 108 54.39 13.54 57.42
N THR A 109 53.97 13.95 56.23
CA THR A 109 54.36 13.31 54.95
C THR A 109 55.37 14.19 54.22
N LEU A 110 56.10 13.60 53.28
CA LEU A 110 57.05 14.36 52.46
C LEU A 110 56.27 15.31 51.53
N PRO A 111 56.79 16.52 51.23
CA PRO A 111 56.11 17.48 50.37
C PRO A 111 55.75 16.93 48.97
N GLU A 112 56.55 16.01 48.43
CA GLU A 112 56.28 15.36 47.14
C GLU A 112 55.08 14.40 47.18
N THR A 113 54.86 13.73 48.31
CA THR A 113 53.71 12.84 48.51
C THR A 113 52.41 13.62 48.61
N GLU A 114 52.40 14.77 49.28
CA GLU A 114 51.22 15.66 49.35
C GLU A 114 50.81 16.16 47.96
N LYS A 115 51.78 16.54 47.11
CA LYS A 115 51.50 16.98 45.74
C LYS A 115 50.86 15.88 44.90
N THR A 116 51.31 14.65 45.05
CA THR A 116 50.77 13.50 44.30
C THR A 116 49.36 13.14 44.78
N TRP A 117 49.11 13.18 46.09
CA TRP A 117 47.78 13.04 46.67
C TRP A 117 46.80 14.07 46.14
N ALA A 118 47.18 15.36 46.20
CA ALA A 118 46.35 16.45 45.71
C ALA A 118 46.02 16.31 44.21
N ALA A 119 46.98 15.82 43.40
CA ALA A 119 46.75 15.59 41.98
C ALA A 119 45.76 14.44 41.71
N LEU A 120 45.86 13.32 42.44
CA LEU A 120 44.94 12.18 42.31
C LEU A 120 43.54 12.55 42.81
N GLU A 121 43.45 13.26 43.92
CA GLU A 121 42.18 13.76 44.47
C GLU A 121 41.50 14.70 43.47
N ALA A 122 42.23 15.67 42.92
CA ALA A 122 41.71 16.58 41.90
C ALA A 122 41.25 15.84 40.64
N LYS A 123 41.99 14.81 40.19
CA LYS A 123 41.61 13.94 39.06
C LYS A 123 40.29 13.22 39.34
N VAL A 124 40.13 12.64 40.51
CA VAL A 124 38.88 11.93 40.87
C VAL A 124 37.70 12.90 40.99
N MET A 125 37.88 14.05 41.64
CA MET A 125 36.83 15.08 41.74
C MET A 125 36.39 15.60 40.37
N ALA A 126 37.33 15.84 39.46
CA ALA A 126 37.02 16.28 38.10
C ALA A 126 36.17 15.24 37.36
N LEU A 127 36.57 13.96 37.40
CA LEU A 127 35.83 12.86 36.79
C LEU A 127 34.41 12.72 37.38
N GLN A 128 34.26 12.89 38.69
CA GLN A 128 32.95 12.85 39.35
C GLN A 128 32.04 14.00 38.93
N MET A 129 32.58 15.22 38.85
CA MET A 129 31.83 16.38 38.40
C MET A 129 31.37 16.22 36.94
N ASP A 130 32.24 15.71 36.07
CA ASP A 130 31.91 15.46 34.66
C ASP A 130 30.85 14.36 34.52
N LEU A 131 30.96 13.29 35.31
CA LEU A 131 29.96 12.23 35.37
C LEU A 131 28.60 12.73 35.87
N ALA A 132 28.58 13.62 36.88
CA ALA A 132 27.34 14.23 37.37
C ALA A 132 26.66 15.10 36.30
N LYS A 133 27.44 15.92 35.57
CA LYS A 133 26.94 16.74 34.45
C LYS A 133 26.38 15.86 33.34
N LEU A 134 27.08 14.78 33.00
CA LEU A 134 26.69 13.89 31.92
C LEU A 134 25.44 13.07 32.28
N ASN A 135 25.33 12.61 33.52
CA ASN A 135 24.10 11.98 34.02
C ASN A 135 22.91 12.94 33.98
N ALA A 136 23.10 14.21 34.33
CA ALA A 136 22.05 15.22 34.22
C ALA A 136 21.63 15.47 32.76
N SER A 137 22.57 15.43 31.81
CA SER A 137 22.28 15.48 30.36
C SER A 137 21.49 14.25 29.91
N ALA A 138 21.97 13.05 30.25
CA ALA A 138 21.33 11.80 29.91
C ALA A 138 19.89 11.73 30.44
N GLU A 139 19.63 12.22 31.66
CA GLU A 139 18.29 12.23 32.23
C GLU A 139 17.34 13.18 31.48
N LYS A 140 17.83 14.32 31.00
CA LYS A 140 17.06 15.21 30.11
C LYS A 140 16.70 14.51 28.79
N HIS A 141 17.67 13.84 28.15
CA HIS A 141 17.40 13.07 26.93
C HIS A 141 16.44 11.91 27.18
N ARG A 142 16.55 11.19 28.31
CA ARG A 142 15.59 10.15 28.72
C ARG A 142 14.20 10.71 28.97
N ALA A 143 14.08 11.92 29.52
CA ALA A 143 12.78 12.57 29.71
C ALA A 143 12.12 12.86 28.36
N VAL A 144 12.85 13.39 27.38
CA VAL A 144 12.34 13.60 26.01
C VAL A 144 11.91 12.29 25.36
N VAL A 145 12.70 11.22 25.50
CA VAL A 145 12.38 9.91 24.93
C VAL A 145 11.18 9.23 25.62
N ARG A 146 10.94 9.49 26.91
CA ARG A 146 9.81 8.92 27.68
C ARG A 146 8.52 9.74 27.60
N ALA A 147 8.64 11.05 27.37
CA ALA A 147 7.51 11.96 27.33
C ALA A 147 6.49 11.60 26.25
N SER A 148 5.21 11.89 26.50
CA SER A 148 4.21 11.95 25.44
C SER A 148 4.59 13.05 24.44
N TRP A 149 4.09 12.96 23.22
CA TRP A 149 4.45 13.90 22.17
C TRP A 149 3.92 15.30 22.55
N SER A 150 2.72 15.32 23.13
CA SER A 150 2.11 16.51 23.74
C SER A 150 2.88 17.16 24.89
N ALA A 151 3.89 16.52 25.47
CA ALA A 151 4.67 17.09 26.57
C ALA A 151 5.91 17.86 26.10
N ASN A 152 6.25 17.80 24.81
CA ASN A 152 7.35 18.59 24.25
C ASN A 152 6.85 20.02 23.92
N PRO A 153 7.47 21.09 24.46
CA PRO A 153 7.05 22.47 24.24
C PRO A 153 7.04 22.87 22.76
N ASP A 154 7.98 22.37 21.95
CA ASP A 154 8.04 22.68 20.52
C ASP A 154 6.85 22.08 19.76
N ILE A 155 6.45 20.85 20.14
CA ILE A 155 5.26 20.17 19.59
C ILE A 155 3.99 20.91 20.00
N VAL A 156 3.91 21.39 21.25
CA VAL A 156 2.75 22.13 21.76
C VAL A 156 2.58 23.46 21.05
N GLU A 157 3.66 24.21 20.83
CA GLU A 157 3.63 25.47 20.09
C GLU A 157 3.19 25.25 18.64
N GLU A 158 3.71 24.23 17.96
CA GLU A 158 3.34 23.91 16.59
C GLU A 158 1.88 23.41 16.48
N ALA A 159 1.44 22.57 17.41
CA ALA A 159 0.04 22.13 17.50
C ALA A 159 -0.91 23.31 17.72
N LYS A 160 -0.53 24.27 18.57
CA LYS A 160 -1.30 25.49 18.81
C LYS A 160 -1.39 26.37 17.56
N ARG A 161 -0.32 26.49 16.77
CA ARG A 161 -0.35 27.21 15.47
C ARG A 161 -1.31 26.56 14.47
N ALA A 162 -1.43 25.24 14.52
CA ALA A 162 -2.33 24.48 13.65
C ALA A 162 -3.76 24.30 14.22
N ASP A 163 -4.06 24.89 15.38
CA ASP A 163 -5.34 24.74 16.09
C ASP A 163 -5.66 23.26 16.43
N ILE A 164 -4.66 22.50 16.85
CA ILE A 164 -4.79 21.06 17.16
C ILE A 164 -4.66 20.86 18.66
N SER A 165 -5.58 20.10 19.25
CA SER A 165 -5.49 19.78 20.67
C SER A 165 -4.32 18.83 20.94
N SER A 166 -3.72 18.93 22.13
CA SER A 166 -2.63 18.04 22.55
C SER A 166 -3.03 16.55 22.51
N ALA A 167 -4.27 16.24 22.86
CA ALA A 167 -4.82 14.88 22.79
C ALA A 167 -4.90 14.35 21.35
N GLU A 168 -5.31 15.18 20.38
CA GLU A 168 -5.32 14.81 18.96
C GLU A 168 -3.92 14.56 18.42
N VAL A 169 -2.92 15.34 18.86
CA VAL A 169 -1.51 15.12 18.51
C VAL A 169 -1.04 13.75 18.99
N ASP A 170 -1.31 13.38 20.25
CA ASP A 170 -0.89 12.08 20.79
C ASP A 170 -1.58 10.90 20.08
N VAL A 171 -2.88 11.02 19.78
CA VAL A 171 -3.63 10.00 19.03
C VAL A 171 -3.12 9.87 17.60
N ALA A 172 -2.85 10.99 16.93
CA ALA A 172 -2.35 10.95 15.57
C ALA A 172 -0.91 10.46 15.51
N ALA A 173 -0.06 10.85 16.45
CA ALA A 173 1.31 10.39 16.55
C ALA A 173 1.41 8.89 16.86
N SER A 174 0.59 8.38 17.78
CA SER A 174 0.52 6.94 18.06
C SER A 174 0.03 6.15 16.84
N SER A 175 -0.99 6.65 16.14
CA SER A 175 -1.48 6.05 14.89
C SER A 175 -0.43 6.07 13.78
N ALA A 176 0.24 7.21 13.61
CA ALA A 176 1.29 7.38 12.61
C ALA A 176 2.51 6.49 12.91
N ASN A 177 2.92 6.37 14.17
CA ASN A 177 4.00 5.48 14.59
C ASN A 177 3.62 4.00 14.39
N ALA A 178 2.38 3.61 14.69
CA ALA A 178 1.90 2.27 14.41
C ALA A 178 1.95 1.94 12.90
N LEU A 179 1.47 2.86 12.06
CA LEU A 179 1.53 2.73 10.60
C LEU A 179 2.97 2.76 10.06
N HIS A 180 3.85 3.56 10.68
CA HIS A 180 5.27 3.64 10.33
C HIS A 180 5.99 2.31 10.60
N ARG A 181 5.77 1.73 11.78
CA ARG A 181 6.30 0.41 12.16
C ARG A 181 5.80 -0.70 11.26
N LEU A 182 4.58 -0.56 10.76
CA LEU A 182 4.04 -1.51 9.79
C LEU A 182 4.67 -1.33 8.41
N GLY A 183 5.27 -0.19 8.07
CA GLY A 183 5.91 0.07 6.76
C GLY A 183 5.12 0.97 5.82
N PHE A 184 4.04 1.62 6.30
CA PHE A 184 3.13 2.42 5.47
C PHE A 184 3.58 3.88 5.24
N ASN A 185 4.87 4.16 5.34
CA ASN A 185 5.44 5.52 5.26
C ASN A 185 5.07 6.24 3.97
N VAL A 186 5.11 5.49 2.87
CA VAL A 186 4.81 5.99 1.53
C VAL A 186 3.33 6.38 1.39
N LEU A 187 2.42 5.78 2.17
CA LEU A 187 0.99 6.12 2.09
C LEU A 187 0.69 7.52 2.65
N PHE A 188 1.51 8.03 3.58
CA PHE A 188 1.31 9.36 4.16
C PHE A 188 1.64 10.51 3.18
N SER A 189 2.45 10.26 2.15
CA SER A 189 2.77 11.27 1.14
C SER A 189 1.76 11.31 -0.01
N LEU A 190 0.82 10.35 -0.05
CA LEU A 190 -0.16 10.28 -1.11
C LEU A 190 -1.40 11.15 -0.78
N PRO A 191 -1.97 11.88 -1.77
CA PRO A 191 -3.24 12.56 -1.61
C PRO A 191 -4.38 11.60 -1.21
N SER A 192 -5.32 12.06 -0.39
CA SER A 192 -6.47 11.25 0.09
C SER A 192 -7.26 10.57 -1.04
N ASN A 193 -7.40 11.23 -2.19
CA ASN A 193 -8.03 10.66 -3.38
C ASN A 193 -7.30 9.42 -3.91
N ILE A 194 -5.96 9.45 -3.90
CA ILE A 194 -5.14 8.31 -4.31
C ILE A 194 -5.25 7.17 -3.29
N LEU A 195 -5.31 7.48 -1.98
CA LEU A 195 -5.54 6.44 -0.96
C LEU A 195 -6.88 5.74 -1.14
N THR A 196 -7.94 6.52 -1.38
CA THR A 196 -9.28 5.97 -1.59
C THR A 196 -9.30 5.09 -2.85
N LEU A 197 -8.58 5.50 -3.90
CA LEU A 197 -8.39 4.69 -5.10
C LEU A 197 -7.62 3.39 -4.81
N ILE A 198 -6.48 3.45 -4.12
CA ILE A 198 -5.70 2.26 -3.74
C ILE A 198 -6.54 1.30 -2.91
N LEU A 199 -7.32 1.83 -1.97
CA LEU A 199 -8.25 1.04 -1.17
C LEU A 199 -9.32 0.38 -2.06
N ALA A 200 -9.96 1.13 -2.96
CA ALA A 200 -10.94 0.60 -3.90
C ALA A 200 -10.36 -0.53 -4.76
N LEU A 201 -9.18 -0.33 -5.34
CA LEU A 201 -8.48 -1.35 -6.14
C LEU A 201 -8.17 -2.60 -5.30
N SER A 202 -7.63 -2.43 -4.10
CA SER A 202 -7.30 -3.54 -3.20
C SER A 202 -8.54 -4.33 -2.80
N MET A 203 -9.63 -3.64 -2.51
CA MET A 203 -10.93 -4.23 -2.18
C MET A 203 -11.57 -4.95 -3.39
N GLY A 204 -11.39 -4.42 -4.60
CA GLY A 204 -11.78 -5.11 -5.84
C GLY A 204 -11.00 -6.40 -6.08
N ALA A 205 -9.68 -6.36 -5.89
CA ALA A 205 -8.83 -7.54 -5.96
C ALA A 205 -9.25 -8.59 -4.93
N LEU A 206 -9.56 -8.15 -3.71
CA LEU A 206 -10.03 -9.00 -2.63
C LEU A 206 -11.38 -9.65 -2.97
N GLY A 207 -12.35 -8.88 -3.47
CA GLY A 207 -13.65 -9.40 -3.93
C GLY A 207 -13.50 -10.49 -4.98
N SER A 208 -12.63 -10.29 -5.97
CA SER A 208 -12.38 -11.29 -7.00
C SER A 208 -11.66 -12.54 -6.46
N SER A 209 -10.77 -12.35 -5.50
CA SER A 209 -10.08 -13.45 -4.81
C SER A 209 -11.07 -14.28 -3.96
N LEU A 210 -12.07 -13.67 -3.34
CA LEU A 210 -13.15 -14.38 -2.63
C LEU A 210 -13.95 -15.27 -3.57
N HIS A 211 -14.21 -14.81 -4.80
CA HIS A 211 -14.84 -15.63 -5.83
C HIS A 211 -13.98 -16.85 -6.17
N ILE A 212 -12.66 -16.68 -6.32
CA ILE A 212 -11.73 -17.80 -6.54
C ILE A 212 -11.82 -18.81 -5.40
N THR A 213 -11.83 -18.33 -4.15
CA THR A 213 -11.93 -19.20 -2.97
C THR A 213 -13.24 -19.99 -3.00
N LYS A 214 -14.37 -19.35 -3.30
CA LYS A 214 -15.66 -20.05 -3.46
C LYS A 214 -15.57 -21.14 -4.54
N MET A 215 -15.05 -20.81 -5.72
CA MET A 215 -14.90 -21.75 -6.83
C MET A 215 -14.02 -22.96 -6.46
N LEU A 216 -12.94 -22.73 -5.72
CA LEU A 216 -12.06 -23.80 -5.22
C LEU A 216 -12.77 -24.71 -4.20
N LEU A 217 -13.66 -24.16 -3.37
CA LEU A 217 -14.45 -24.93 -2.40
C LEU A 217 -15.55 -25.75 -3.06
N ASP A 218 -16.17 -25.23 -4.13
CA ASP A 218 -17.22 -25.91 -4.87
C ASP A 218 -16.67 -27.11 -5.67
N GLY A 219 -15.37 -27.11 -6.00
CA GLY A 219 -14.67 -28.25 -6.62
C GLY A 219 -15.12 -28.58 -8.06
N THR A 220 -15.87 -27.68 -8.69
CA THR A 220 -16.60 -27.95 -9.93
C THR A 220 -15.77 -27.80 -11.20
N GLU A 221 -14.62 -27.10 -11.17
CA GLU A 221 -13.82 -26.85 -12.38
C GLU A 221 -12.31 -26.79 -12.14
N THR A 222 -11.53 -27.53 -12.92
CA THR A 222 -10.07 -27.41 -12.99
C THR A 222 -9.68 -26.36 -14.03
N ARG A 223 -9.40 -25.13 -13.58
CA ARG A 223 -8.86 -24.04 -14.42
C ARG A 223 -7.33 -24.01 -14.42
N GLN A 224 -6.74 -23.42 -15.46
CA GLN A 224 -5.28 -23.21 -15.53
C GLN A 224 -4.79 -22.23 -14.44
N LEU A 225 -3.54 -22.39 -13.98
CA LEU A 225 -2.96 -21.52 -12.93
C LEU A 225 -3.01 -20.03 -13.29
N SER A 226 -2.81 -19.70 -14.57
CA SER A 226 -2.87 -18.33 -15.11
C SER A 226 -4.20 -17.64 -14.83
N TYR A 227 -5.31 -18.37 -14.91
CA TYR A 227 -6.65 -17.84 -14.63
C TYR A 227 -6.74 -17.29 -13.20
N TYR A 228 -6.21 -18.03 -12.23
CA TYR A 228 -6.23 -17.63 -10.83
C TYR A 228 -5.33 -16.42 -10.53
N LEU A 229 -4.25 -16.24 -11.30
CA LEU A 229 -3.36 -15.09 -11.15
C LEU A 229 -3.95 -13.82 -11.79
N ILE A 230 -4.63 -13.95 -12.93
CA ILE A 230 -5.19 -12.82 -13.68
C ILE A 230 -6.47 -12.28 -13.01
N ARG A 231 -7.26 -13.16 -12.39
CA ARG A 231 -8.59 -12.82 -11.88
C ARG A 231 -8.62 -11.70 -10.82
N PRO A 232 -7.71 -11.64 -9.82
CA PRO A 232 -7.60 -10.49 -8.92
C PRO A 232 -7.38 -9.15 -9.65
N PHE A 233 -6.58 -9.12 -10.72
CA PHE A 233 -6.40 -7.92 -11.54
C PHE A 233 -7.68 -7.53 -12.27
N GLN A 234 -8.46 -8.50 -12.75
CA GLN A 234 -9.79 -8.23 -13.30
C GLN A 234 -10.69 -7.57 -12.25
N GLY A 235 -10.65 -8.04 -11.00
CA GLY A 235 -11.34 -7.41 -9.87
C GLY A 235 -10.91 -5.95 -9.63
N MET A 236 -9.61 -5.67 -9.70
CA MET A 236 -9.08 -4.30 -9.61
C MET A 236 -9.61 -3.40 -10.73
N ILE A 237 -9.60 -3.88 -11.97
CA ILE A 237 -10.08 -3.12 -13.13
C ILE A 237 -11.59 -2.83 -13.02
N THR A 238 -12.40 -3.82 -12.65
CA THR A 238 -13.84 -3.61 -12.47
C THR A 238 -14.11 -2.62 -11.33
N ALA A 239 -13.38 -2.72 -10.22
CA ALA A 239 -13.49 -1.77 -9.12
C ALA A 239 -13.05 -0.35 -9.53
N LEU A 240 -12.02 -0.21 -10.38
CA LEU A 240 -11.61 1.07 -10.94
C LEU A 240 -12.74 1.71 -11.75
N VAL A 241 -13.36 0.95 -12.65
CA VAL A 241 -14.47 1.43 -13.48
C VAL A 241 -15.65 1.88 -12.59
N VAL A 242 -16.03 1.05 -11.61
CA VAL A 242 -17.09 1.39 -10.66
C VAL A 242 -16.73 2.64 -9.84
N PHE A 243 -15.49 2.75 -9.37
CA PHE A 243 -15.01 3.93 -8.64
C PHE A 243 -15.12 5.21 -9.47
N VAL A 244 -14.70 5.17 -10.74
CA VAL A 244 -14.83 6.31 -11.67
C VAL A 244 -16.30 6.66 -11.90
N LEU A 245 -17.17 5.68 -12.10
CA LEU A 245 -18.61 5.90 -12.24
C LEU A 245 -19.23 6.51 -10.99
N LEU A 246 -18.85 6.06 -9.80
CA LEU A 246 -19.30 6.64 -8.53
C LEU A 246 -18.85 8.09 -8.38
N LYS A 247 -17.59 8.39 -8.71
CA LYS A 247 -17.06 9.76 -8.68
C LYS A 247 -17.74 10.65 -9.72
N ALA A 248 -17.95 10.17 -10.95
CA ALA A 248 -18.68 10.90 -11.98
C ALA A 248 -20.15 11.12 -11.61
N GLY A 249 -20.80 10.11 -11.01
CA GLY A 249 -22.18 10.20 -10.53
C GLY A 249 -22.33 11.18 -9.37
N GLN A 250 -21.36 11.24 -8.46
CA GLN A 250 -21.32 12.24 -7.39
C GLN A 250 -21.29 13.66 -7.98
N LEU A 251 -20.49 13.91 -9.04
CA LEU A 251 -20.45 15.22 -9.70
C LEU A 251 -21.80 15.63 -10.30
N THR A 252 -22.60 14.68 -10.77
CA THR A 252 -23.92 14.96 -11.37
C THR A 252 -25.00 15.24 -10.33
N ILE A 253 -24.93 14.61 -9.15
CA ILE A 253 -25.99 14.67 -8.11
C ILE A 253 -25.66 15.68 -7.00
N SER A 254 -24.37 15.90 -6.72
CA SER A 254 -23.90 16.70 -5.60
C SER A 254 -23.63 18.14 -6.02
N SER A 255 -24.66 18.99 -6.01
CA SER A 255 -24.49 20.46 -6.01
C SER A 255 -24.15 21.02 -4.62
N GLY A 256 -23.92 20.15 -3.62
CA GLY A 256 -23.48 20.50 -2.28
C GLY A 256 -22.03 20.11 -2.00
N ASP A 257 -21.39 20.85 -1.10
CA ASP A 257 -19.97 20.82 -0.65
C ASP A 257 -19.46 19.48 -0.05
N GLY A 258 -20.10 18.36 -0.38
CA GLY A 258 -19.73 17.02 0.08
C GLY A 258 -18.74 16.35 -0.85
N ASP A 259 -17.50 16.82 -0.93
CA ASP A 259 -16.50 16.36 -1.90
C ASP A 259 -15.95 14.94 -1.61
N ASN A 260 -16.19 14.40 -0.40
CA ASN A 260 -15.67 13.10 0.02
C ASN A 260 -16.73 11.99 0.08
N LEU A 261 -16.64 11.06 -0.88
CA LEU A 261 -17.33 9.77 -0.84
C LEU A 261 -17.04 9.04 0.47
N ASN A 262 -18.06 8.42 1.06
CA ASN A 262 -17.89 7.57 2.23
C ASN A 262 -16.99 6.38 1.87
N ILE A 263 -15.80 6.31 2.48
CA ILE A 263 -14.80 5.28 2.26
C ILE A 263 -15.34 3.85 2.45
N PHE A 264 -16.27 3.65 3.39
CA PHE A 264 -16.90 2.36 3.63
C PHE A 264 -17.79 1.94 2.47
N PHE A 265 -18.54 2.89 1.90
CA PHE A 265 -19.37 2.66 0.72
C PHE A 265 -18.50 2.34 -0.50
N VAL A 266 -17.42 3.09 -0.72
CA VAL A 266 -16.47 2.83 -1.81
C VAL A 266 -15.86 1.43 -1.68
N SER A 267 -15.46 1.06 -0.46
CA SER A 267 -14.89 -0.27 -0.17
C SER A 267 -15.91 -1.37 -0.47
N PHE A 268 -17.14 -1.23 0.02
CA PHE A 268 -18.21 -2.19 -0.23
C PHE A 268 -18.52 -2.33 -1.73
N ALA A 269 -18.70 -1.21 -2.43
CA ALA A 269 -18.96 -1.21 -3.87
C ALA A 269 -17.82 -1.86 -4.66
N SER A 270 -16.57 -1.63 -4.24
CA SER A 270 -15.39 -2.23 -4.86
C SER A 270 -15.31 -3.75 -4.65
N ILE A 271 -15.61 -4.24 -3.43
CA ILE A 271 -15.70 -5.68 -3.17
C ILE A 271 -16.80 -6.31 -4.04
N ALA A 272 -17.99 -5.70 -4.07
CA ALA A 272 -19.10 -6.17 -4.88
C ALA A 272 -18.74 -6.19 -6.38
N ALA A 273 -18.07 -5.15 -6.87
CA ALA A 273 -17.55 -5.08 -8.23
C ALA A 273 -16.54 -6.19 -8.55
N GLY A 274 -15.65 -6.50 -7.61
CA GLY A 274 -14.69 -7.59 -7.72
C GLY A 274 -15.36 -8.97 -7.75
N LEU A 275 -16.36 -9.19 -6.89
CA LEU A 275 -17.13 -10.43 -6.82
C LEU A 275 -17.95 -10.69 -8.09
N LEU A 276 -18.54 -9.63 -8.63
CA LEU A 276 -19.41 -9.65 -9.81
C LEU A 276 -18.66 -9.30 -11.11
N ALA A 277 -17.33 -9.39 -11.14
CA ALA A 277 -16.53 -8.91 -12.26
C ALA A 277 -16.90 -9.60 -13.60
N GLU A 278 -17.35 -10.86 -13.57
CA GLU A 278 -17.79 -11.58 -14.77
C GLU A 278 -19.16 -11.10 -15.25
N GLU A 279 -20.14 -10.96 -14.34
CA GLU A 279 -21.46 -10.45 -14.63
C GLU A 279 -21.40 -8.99 -15.09
N ALA A 280 -20.59 -8.17 -14.43
CA ALA A 280 -20.34 -6.77 -14.79
C ALA A 280 -19.75 -6.67 -16.19
N TYR A 281 -18.77 -7.52 -16.54
CA TYR A 281 -18.21 -7.55 -17.88
C TYR A 281 -19.26 -7.94 -18.94
N ARG A 282 -20.09 -8.96 -18.66
CA ARG A 282 -21.20 -9.35 -19.56
C ARG A 282 -22.21 -8.22 -19.73
N MET A 283 -22.54 -7.52 -18.65
CA MET A 283 -23.47 -6.39 -18.65
C MET A 283 -22.89 -5.20 -19.43
N ILE A 284 -21.62 -4.85 -19.21
CA ILE A 284 -20.92 -3.79 -19.96
C ILE A 284 -20.85 -4.16 -21.45
N LYS A 285 -20.54 -5.40 -21.80
CA LYS A 285 -20.54 -5.85 -23.20
C LYS A 285 -21.92 -5.72 -23.84
N LYS A 286 -22.98 -6.10 -23.11
CA LYS A 286 -24.37 -5.98 -23.58
C LYS A 286 -24.81 -4.51 -23.72
N ALA A 287 -24.49 -3.66 -22.75
CA ALA A 287 -24.81 -2.23 -22.80
C ALA A 287 -24.00 -1.50 -23.87
N GLY A 288 -22.71 -1.81 -23.97
CA GLY A 288 -21.79 -1.28 -24.97
C GLY A 288 -22.22 -1.62 -26.39
N ALA A 289 -22.69 -2.84 -26.64
CA ALA A 289 -23.27 -3.23 -27.93
C ALA A 289 -24.53 -2.42 -28.31
N GLY A 290 -25.26 -1.88 -27.34
CA GLY A 290 -26.40 -1.00 -27.61
C GLY A 290 -26.01 0.46 -27.92
N ILE A 291 -24.89 0.93 -27.36
CA ILE A 291 -24.42 2.32 -27.53
C ILE A 291 -23.52 2.44 -28.75
N ILE A 292 -22.56 1.51 -28.86
CA ILE A 292 -21.80 1.29 -30.09
C ILE A 292 -22.74 0.48 -30.96
N LYS A 293 -23.61 1.17 -31.69
CA LYS A 293 -24.19 0.62 -32.91
C LYS A 293 -23.02 0.36 -33.85
N THR A 294 -22.32 -0.77 -33.68
CA THR A 294 -22.00 -1.56 -34.86
C THR A 294 -23.34 -1.70 -35.55
N GLU A 295 -23.46 -1.15 -36.76
CA GLU A 295 -24.61 -1.48 -37.61
C GLU A 295 -24.73 -2.99 -37.51
N ASP A 296 -25.75 -3.46 -36.80
CA ASP A 296 -26.06 -4.89 -36.73
C ASP A 296 -26.41 -5.20 -38.17
N GLU A 297 -25.40 -5.60 -38.95
CA GLU A 297 -25.63 -6.01 -40.31
C GLU A 297 -26.65 -7.14 -40.19
N ASP A 298 -27.75 -7.04 -40.90
CA ASP A 298 -28.76 -8.07 -40.82
C ASP A 298 -28.17 -9.40 -41.30
N ALA A 299 -28.73 -10.52 -40.84
CA ALA A 299 -28.40 -11.81 -41.43
C ALA A 299 -28.76 -11.75 -42.93
N ARG A 300 -27.78 -11.97 -43.82
CA ARG A 300 -27.92 -11.88 -45.27
C ARG A 300 -27.89 -13.29 -45.89
N TRP A 301 -28.56 -13.46 -47.02
CA TRP A 301 -28.64 -14.72 -47.75
C TRP A 301 -27.45 -14.88 -48.69
N ALA A 302 -26.90 -16.08 -48.75
CA ALA A 302 -25.65 -16.41 -49.43
C ALA A 302 -25.81 -16.74 -50.92
N PHE A 303 -26.47 -15.85 -51.68
CA PHE A 303 -26.92 -16.11 -53.06
C PHE A 303 -25.83 -16.43 -54.10
N LYS A 304 -24.56 -16.08 -53.81
CA LYS A 304 -23.41 -16.35 -54.69
C LYS A 304 -22.34 -17.23 -54.05
N LEU A 305 -22.58 -17.71 -52.83
CA LEU A 305 -21.58 -18.45 -52.08
C LEU A 305 -21.19 -19.77 -52.76
N LYS A 306 -22.16 -20.49 -53.33
CA LYS A 306 -21.89 -21.75 -54.05
C LYS A 306 -20.92 -21.55 -55.21
N GLY A 307 -21.18 -20.57 -56.07
CA GLY A 307 -20.31 -20.28 -57.22
C GLY A 307 -18.92 -19.79 -56.79
N ALA A 308 -18.84 -19.00 -55.72
CA ALA A 308 -17.57 -18.53 -55.16
C ALA A 308 -16.72 -19.68 -54.57
N LEU A 309 -17.36 -20.68 -53.96
CA LEU A 309 -16.69 -21.89 -53.46
C LEU A 309 -16.13 -22.73 -54.61
N GLU A 310 -16.93 -22.96 -55.65
CA GLU A 310 -16.49 -23.68 -56.85
C GLU A 310 -15.33 -22.97 -57.56
N ALA A 311 -15.40 -21.64 -57.71
CA ALA A 311 -14.34 -20.83 -58.33
C ALA A 311 -13.03 -20.83 -57.53
N SER A 312 -13.12 -20.89 -56.20
CA SER A 312 -11.94 -20.95 -55.32
C SER A 312 -11.42 -22.37 -55.10
N GLY A 313 -12.09 -23.40 -55.63
CA GLY A 313 -11.73 -24.80 -55.42
C GLY A 313 -11.87 -25.27 -53.96
N THR A 314 -12.70 -24.59 -53.16
CA THR A 314 -12.92 -24.89 -51.74
C THR A 314 -14.24 -25.64 -51.56
N ASP A 315 -14.20 -26.79 -50.87
CA ASP A 315 -15.42 -27.53 -50.55
C ASP A 315 -16.06 -27.07 -49.22
N ALA A 316 -17.33 -27.42 -49.01
CA ALA A 316 -18.07 -27.03 -47.80
C ALA A 316 -17.44 -27.55 -46.51
N ILE A 317 -16.75 -28.70 -46.57
CA ILE A 317 -16.07 -29.32 -45.42
C ILE A 317 -14.87 -28.48 -45.00
N THR A 318 -14.07 -28.05 -45.96
CA THR A 318 -12.89 -27.19 -45.74
C THR A 318 -13.31 -25.83 -45.21
N LEU A 319 -14.35 -25.22 -45.80
CA LEU A 319 -14.88 -23.95 -45.30
C LEU A 319 -15.41 -24.08 -43.86
N ALA A 320 -16.23 -25.09 -43.57
CA ALA A 320 -16.79 -25.33 -42.24
C ALA A 320 -15.70 -25.48 -41.17
N LYS A 321 -14.66 -26.26 -41.49
CA LYS A 321 -13.49 -26.41 -40.62
C LYS A 321 -12.71 -25.11 -40.45
N GLY A 322 -12.60 -24.30 -41.51
CA GLY A 322 -11.89 -23.02 -41.52
C GLY A 322 -12.53 -21.96 -40.63
N ILE A 323 -13.86 -21.86 -40.66
CA ILE A 323 -14.62 -20.84 -39.91
C ILE A 323 -15.18 -21.37 -38.57
N GLY A 324 -14.98 -22.67 -38.27
CA GLY A 324 -15.32 -23.27 -36.98
C GLY A 324 -16.81 -23.54 -36.77
N VAL A 325 -17.54 -23.90 -37.82
CA VAL A 325 -18.99 -24.21 -37.77
C VAL A 325 -19.27 -25.61 -38.33
N SER A 326 -20.49 -26.12 -38.15
CA SER A 326 -20.82 -27.45 -38.63
C SER A 326 -20.98 -27.48 -40.16
N VAL A 327 -20.64 -28.61 -40.79
CA VAL A 327 -20.83 -28.80 -42.25
C VAL A 327 -22.31 -28.65 -42.64
N ALA A 328 -23.23 -29.04 -41.75
CA ALA A 328 -24.67 -28.90 -41.96
C ALA A 328 -25.10 -27.42 -42.06
N GLU A 329 -24.57 -26.55 -41.21
CA GLU A 329 -24.83 -25.10 -41.27
C GLU A 329 -24.25 -24.46 -42.54
N VAL A 330 -23.00 -24.79 -42.91
CA VAL A 330 -22.44 -24.27 -44.18
C VAL A 330 -23.27 -24.74 -45.36
N THR A 331 -23.75 -25.98 -45.34
CA THR A 331 -24.61 -26.52 -46.40
C THR A 331 -25.97 -25.81 -46.44
N SER A 332 -26.56 -25.46 -45.28
CA SER A 332 -27.80 -24.69 -45.24
C SER A 332 -27.62 -23.26 -45.78
N TRP A 333 -26.46 -22.65 -45.56
CA TRP A 333 -26.11 -21.35 -46.14
C TRP A 333 -25.89 -21.44 -47.66
N ILE A 334 -25.12 -22.42 -48.13
CA ILE A 334 -24.86 -22.65 -49.57
C ILE A 334 -26.14 -22.90 -50.34
N ASN A 335 -27.10 -23.62 -49.74
CA ASN A 335 -28.40 -23.90 -50.34
C ASN A 335 -29.43 -22.81 -50.07
N GLU A 336 -29.01 -21.67 -49.50
CA GLU A 336 -29.88 -20.54 -49.19
C GLU A 336 -31.13 -20.94 -48.40
N SER A 337 -30.99 -21.92 -47.49
CA SER A 337 -32.07 -22.40 -46.61
C SER A 337 -32.08 -21.66 -45.28
N GLN A 338 -30.99 -21.00 -44.92
CA GLN A 338 -30.86 -20.17 -43.72
C GLN A 338 -29.97 -18.95 -44.03
N ALA A 339 -30.33 -17.79 -43.49
CA ALA A 339 -29.51 -16.59 -43.58
C ALA A 339 -28.20 -16.74 -42.79
N VAL A 340 -27.13 -16.12 -43.28
CA VAL A 340 -25.80 -16.21 -42.70
C VAL A 340 -25.64 -15.15 -41.61
N PRO A 341 -25.26 -15.51 -40.37
CA PRO A 341 -24.99 -14.54 -39.32
C PRO A 341 -23.86 -13.57 -39.71
N PRO A 342 -23.90 -12.29 -39.31
CA PRO A 342 -22.95 -11.27 -39.77
C PRO A 342 -21.48 -11.62 -39.54
N GLN A 343 -21.18 -12.16 -38.36
CA GLN A 343 -19.82 -12.60 -38.04
C GLN A 343 -19.32 -13.68 -39.01
N GLN A 344 -20.22 -14.56 -39.48
CA GLN A 344 -19.89 -15.60 -40.46
C GLN A 344 -19.81 -15.03 -41.88
N GLN A 345 -20.60 -14.00 -42.22
CA GLN A 345 -20.47 -13.30 -43.50
C GLN A 345 -19.04 -12.75 -43.67
N HIS A 346 -18.52 -12.08 -42.64
CA HIS A 346 -17.17 -11.52 -42.66
C HIS A 346 -16.08 -12.60 -42.79
N LEU A 347 -16.19 -13.69 -42.03
CA LEU A 347 -15.23 -14.79 -42.06
C LEU A 347 -15.22 -15.49 -43.42
N ILE A 348 -16.39 -15.73 -44.02
CA ILE A 348 -16.54 -16.36 -45.33
C ILE A 348 -15.99 -15.44 -46.43
N ALA A 349 -16.32 -14.15 -46.39
CA ALA A 349 -15.80 -13.14 -47.32
C ALA A 349 -14.27 -13.04 -47.27
N ALA A 350 -13.71 -12.99 -46.06
CA ALA A 350 -12.27 -12.97 -45.84
C ALA A 350 -11.60 -14.26 -46.35
N TRP A 351 -12.21 -15.42 -46.10
CA TRP A 351 -11.72 -16.73 -46.55
C TRP A 351 -11.69 -16.85 -48.08
N LEU A 352 -12.73 -16.37 -48.75
CA LEU A 352 -12.87 -16.42 -50.20
C LEU A 352 -12.18 -15.26 -50.92
N HIS A 353 -11.62 -14.30 -50.17
CA HIS A 353 -11.03 -13.06 -50.69
C HIS A 353 -11.98 -12.27 -51.61
N LEU A 354 -13.28 -12.26 -51.26
CA LEU A 354 -14.33 -11.54 -51.99
C LEU A 354 -15.05 -10.57 -51.06
N PRO A 355 -15.49 -9.40 -51.53
CA PRO A 355 -16.26 -8.48 -50.70
C PRO A 355 -17.63 -9.08 -50.35
N GLU A 356 -18.11 -8.81 -49.13
CA GLU A 356 -19.37 -9.37 -48.63
C GLU A 356 -20.57 -9.08 -49.53
N ARG A 357 -20.62 -7.90 -50.15
CA ARG A 357 -21.69 -7.49 -51.08
C ARG A 357 -21.78 -8.35 -52.35
N GLU A 358 -20.70 -9.06 -52.70
CA GLU A 358 -20.69 -9.98 -53.82
C GLU A 358 -21.17 -11.38 -53.45
N LEU A 359 -21.11 -11.73 -52.16
CA LEU A 359 -21.47 -13.06 -51.66
C LEU A 359 -22.87 -13.10 -51.05
N PHE A 360 -23.30 -11.99 -50.44
CA PHE A 360 -24.48 -11.93 -49.61
C PHE A 360 -25.47 -10.85 -50.07
N THR A 361 -26.77 -11.14 -49.93
CA THR A 361 -27.88 -10.22 -50.26
C THR A 361 -28.88 -10.14 -49.11
N ALA A 362 -29.53 -8.99 -48.96
CA ALA A 362 -30.61 -8.82 -47.98
C ALA A 362 -31.93 -9.49 -48.40
N GLN A 363 -32.10 -9.77 -49.71
CA GLN A 363 -33.33 -10.36 -50.25
C GLN A 363 -33.36 -11.87 -50.00
N SER A 364 -34.50 -12.39 -49.53
CA SER A 364 -34.67 -13.84 -49.40
C SER A 364 -34.87 -14.49 -50.78
N PRO A 365 -34.52 -15.78 -50.94
CA PRO A 365 -34.73 -16.51 -52.20
C PRO A 365 -36.19 -16.52 -52.64
N ASP A 366 -37.13 -16.60 -51.68
CA ASP A 366 -38.57 -16.60 -51.95
C ASP A 366 -39.07 -15.27 -52.50
N GLU A 367 -38.50 -14.15 -52.02
CA GLU A 367 -38.89 -12.81 -52.44
C GLU A 367 -38.39 -12.50 -53.87
N ALA A 368 -37.20 -13.00 -54.23
CA ALA A 368 -36.60 -12.83 -55.55
C ALA A 368 -37.44 -13.45 -56.70
N VAL A 369 -38.22 -14.49 -56.43
CA VAL A 369 -39.10 -15.14 -57.42
C VAL A 369 -40.40 -14.36 -57.66
N SER A 370 -40.78 -13.49 -56.72
CA SER A 370 -42.07 -12.78 -56.72
C SER A 370 -42.08 -11.44 -57.46
N VAL A 371 -41.02 -11.10 -58.20
CA VAL A 371 -40.96 -9.83 -58.96
C VAL A 371 -42.17 -9.73 -59.89
N PRO A 372 -43.04 -8.72 -59.70
CA PRO A 372 -44.30 -8.63 -60.43
C PRO A 372 -44.00 -8.49 -61.91
N THR A 373 -44.53 -9.42 -62.70
CA THR A 373 -44.57 -9.35 -64.15
C THR A 373 -45.20 -8.01 -64.52
N VAL A 374 -44.36 -7.06 -64.94
CA VAL A 374 -44.83 -5.73 -65.37
C VAL A 374 -45.86 -5.98 -66.47
N PRO A 375 -47.13 -5.54 -66.30
CA PRO A 375 -48.14 -5.73 -67.33
C PRO A 375 -47.63 -5.04 -68.59
N ALA A 376 -47.53 -5.80 -69.69
CA ALA A 376 -47.12 -5.28 -70.98
C ALA A 376 -47.99 -4.06 -71.32
N ALA A 377 -47.35 -2.90 -71.48
CA ALA A 377 -48.04 -1.68 -71.88
C ALA A 377 -48.74 -1.93 -73.22
N ALA A 378 -50.06 -1.73 -73.23
CA ALA A 378 -50.94 -1.89 -74.38
C ALA A 378 -50.76 -0.76 -75.40
#